data_AF-A0A1G2VV97-F1
#
_entry.id   AF-A0A1G2VV97-F1
#
_cell.length_a   1.000
_cell.length_b   1.000
_cell.length_c   1.000
_cell.angle_alpha   90.00
_cell.angle_beta   90.00
_cell.angle_gamma   90.00
#
_symmetry.space_group_name_H-M   'P 1'
#
loop_
_entity.id
_entity.type
_entity.pdbx_description
1 polymer ?
#
loop_
_entity_poly.entity_id
_entity_poly.type
_entity_poly.pdbx_seq_one_letter_code
_entity_poly.pdbx_strand_id
1 'polypeptide(L)'
;MLSKPGGFVHVYFPPDGNSMLAVLRRCLASKNEINIIVAGKTQEPRWLTPTLAEEELKRGLMTWDFASDSDPDLVLAAAGDYMTKEALAALSIVKQEAPEILLRFVNILELGAAGIGNQAHAVTMDDFEAYFTKDKPVIVNFHGYPQTLKQVLFDYGGSSERFSVHGYIENGSTTTPFDMQVRNLTDRYHLAIEVFEQMLRAGKLSTEKAARLNTTYEQKLREHSEYIRVHGVDPDDIELWQWKPTAL
;
A
#
# COMPACT_ATOMS: atom_id res chain seq x y z
N MET A 1 -18.38 -9.36 -2.89
CA MET A 1 -18.51 -8.88 -4.29
C MET A 1 -17.38 -9.42 -5.16
N LEU A 2 -16.13 -9.40 -4.69
CA LEU A 2 -14.98 -9.95 -5.40
C LEU A 2 -15.10 -11.45 -5.76
N SER A 3 -15.88 -12.24 -5.00
CA SER A 3 -16.12 -13.66 -5.28
C SER A 3 -17.26 -13.95 -6.28
N LYS A 4 -17.89 -12.92 -6.86
CA LYS A 4 -18.99 -13.14 -7.82
C LYS A 4 -18.42 -13.59 -9.18
N PRO A 5 -18.83 -14.76 -9.70
CA PRO A 5 -18.35 -15.25 -10.99
C PRO A 5 -18.90 -14.41 -12.14
N GLY A 6 -18.18 -14.38 -13.28
CA GLY A 6 -18.70 -13.87 -14.55
C GLY A 6 -18.06 -12.60 -15.09
N GLY A 7 -17.00 -12.07 -14.46
CA GLY A 7 -16.24 -10.97 -15.04
C GLY A 7 -17.09 -9.72 -15.32
N PHE A 8 -17.97 -9.32 -14.41
CA PHE A 8 -18.72 -8.08 -14.54
C PHE A 8 -18.65 -7.19 -13.29
N VAL A 9 -17.88 -7.59 -12.27
CA VAL A 9 -17.66 -6.81 -11.05
C VAL A 9 -16.22 -6.31 -11.02
N HIS A 10 -16.07 -5.01 -10.79
CA HIS A 10 -14.78 -4.35 -10.67
C HIS A 10 -14.74 -3.51 -9.40
N VAL A 11 -13.67 -3.64 -8.63
CA VAL A 11 -13.45 -2.86 -7.41
C VAL A 11 -12.19 -2.03 -7.58
N TYR A 12 -12.35 -0.71 -7.60
CA TYR A 12 -11.28 0.25 -7.78
C TYR A 12 -10.87 0.89 -6.47
N PHE A 13 -9.57 1.06 -6.31
CA PHE A 13 -8.92 1.72 -5.19
C PHE A 13 -8.04 2.86 -5.71
N PRO A 14 -8.62 3.91 -6.32
CA PRO A 14 -7.85 5.05 -6.80
C PRO A 14 -6.98 5.60 -5.65
N PRO A 15 -5.64 5.59 -5.78
CA PRO A 15 -4.77 6.14 -4.74
C PRO A 15 -4.89 7.66 -4.66
N ASP A 16 -5.58 8.25 -5.64
CA ASP A 16 -5.40 9.61 -6.02
C ASP A 16 -6.54 10.13 -6.94
N GLY A 17 -6.88 11.40 -6.86
CA GLY A 17 -7.84 12.14 -7.71
C GLY A 17 -7.65 12.05 -9.24
N ASN A 18 -6.43 11.93 -9.79
CA ASN A 18 -6.24 11.74 -11.23
C ASN A 18 -6.65 10.32 -11.64
N SER A 19 -6.28 9.34 -10.81
CA SER A 19 -6.70 7.94 -10.90
C SER A 19 -8.20 7.80 -10.72
N MET A 20 -8.79 8.55 -9.76
CA MET A 20 -10.23 8.63 -9.56
C MET A 20 -10.94 9.16 -10.81
N LEU A 21 -10.42 10.20 -11.45
CA LEU A 21 -11.00 10.74 -12.67
C LEU A 21 -10.95 9.73 -13.83
N ALA A 22 -9.81 9.04 -14.00
CA ALA A 22 -9.66 7.99 -15.00
C ALA A 22 -10.64 6.82 -14.76
N VAL A 23 -10.71 6.33 -13.51
CA VAL A 23 -11.65 5.27 -13.08
C VAL A 23 -13.09 5.70 -13.31
N LEU A 24 -13.49 6.89 -12.87
CA LEU A 24 -14.85 7.38 -13.02
C LEU A 24 -15.25 7.49 -14.49
N ARG A 25 -14.35 7.97 -15.35
CA ARG A 25 -14.55 8.04 -16.80
C ARG A 25 -14.80 6.65 -17.40
N ARG A 26 -14.01 5.64 -17.01
CA ARG A 26 -14.24 4.24 -17.42
C ARG A 26 -15.59 3.72 -16.92
N CYS A 27 -15.91 3.95 -15.65
CA CYS A 27 -17.14 3.45 -15.04
C CYS A 27 -18.39 4.01 -15.73
N LEU A 28 -18.39 5.31 -16.06
CA LEU A 28 -19.50 5.95 -16.78
C LEU A 28 -19.63 5.51 -18.25
N ALA A 29 -18.55 5.05 -18.88
CA ALA A 29 -18.56 4.52 -20.24
C ALA A 29 -18.92 3.02 -20.30
N SER A 30 -18.72 2.29 -19.19
CA SER A 30 -18.98 0.86 -19.11
C SER A 30 -20.47 0.51 -19.21
N LYS A 31 -20.78 -0.72 -19.60
CA LYS A 31 -22.16 -1.24 -19.71
C LYS A 31 -22.21 -2.66 -19.17
N ASN A 32 -23.30 -3.00 -18.51
CA ASN A 32 -23.53 -4.33 -17.91
C ASN A 32 -22.46 -4.74 -16.88
N GLU A 33 -21.84 -3.76 -16.21
CA GLU A 33 -20.83 -3.95 -15.17
C GLU A 33 -21.33 -3.38 -13.83
N ILE A 34 -20.87 -3.96 -12.72
CA ILE A 34 -20.97 -3.40 -11.38
C ILE A 34 -19.60 -2.82 -11.03
N ASN A 35 -19.52 -1.49 -10.98
CA ASN A 35 -18.31 -0.77 -10.62
C ASN A 35 -18.40 -0.27 -9.17
N ILE A 36 -17.47 -0.72 -8.34
CA ILE A 36 -17.31 -0.26 -6.96
C ILE A 36 -16.07 0.62 -6.91
N ILE A 37 -16.21 1.86 -6.47
CA ILE A 37 -15.09 2.78 -6.33
C ILE A 37 -14.91 3.09 -4.84
N VAL A 38 -13.74 2.76 -4.31
CA VAL A 38 -13.33 3.06 -2.95
C VAL A 38 -12.43 4.29 -2.99
N ALA A 39 -13.01 5.45 -2.70
CA ALA A 39 -12.30 6.72 -2.70
C ALA A 39 -12.56 7.49 -1.40
N GLY A 40 -11.51 8.02 -0.79
CA GLY A 40 -11.62 8.94 0.31
C GLY A 40 -12.08 10.33 -0.13
N LYS A 41 -12.41 11.14 0.88
CA LYS A 41 -12.93 12.49 0.73
C LYS A 41 -11.97 13.56 1.25
N THR A 42 -10.89 13.15 1.91
CA THR A 42 -9.87 14.04 2.47
C THR A 42 -8.93 14.51 1.39
N GLN A 43 -8.25 15.62 1.65
CA GLN A 43 -7.24 16.13 0.74
C GLN A 43 -5.96 15.29 0.89
N GLU A 44 -5.79 14.33 -0.02
CA GLU A 44 -4.62 13.45 -0.07
C GLU A 44 -3.64 13.87 -1.19
N PRO A 45 -2.35 13.49 -1.10
CA PRO A 45 -1.35 13.82 -2.12
C PRO A 45 -1.77 13.39 -3.52
N ARG A 46 -1.31 14.13 -4.54
CA ARG A 46 -1.44 13.77 -5.96
C ARG A 46 -0.18 13.05 -6.39
N TRP A 47 -0.31 11.78 -6.76
CA TRP A 47 0.83 10.90 -7.04
C TRP A 47 1.12 10.81 -8.54
N LEU A 48 0.06 10.60 -9.33
CA LEU A 48 0.18 10.31 -10.74
C LEU A 48 -0.22 11.53 -11.57
N THR A 49 0.44 11.71 -12.71
CA THR A 49 -0.09 12.59 -13.76
C THR A 49 -1.34 11.95 -14.37
N PRO A 50 -2.21 12.72 -15.07
CA PRO A 50 -3.35 12.13 -15.78
C PRO A 50 -2.95 11.02 -16.76
N THR A 51 -1.79 11.15 -17.42
CA THR A 51 -1.28 10.11 -18.33
C THR A 51 -0.92 8.82 -17.60
N LEU A 52 -0.18 8.92 -16.50
CA LEU A 52 0.21 7.75 -15.71
C LEU A 52 -1.01 7.06 -15.07
N ALA A 53 -2.00 7.83 -14.63
CA ALA A 53 -3.26 7.30 -14.10
C ALA A 53 -4.03 6.47 -15.15
N GLU A 54 -4.05 6.93 -16.40
CA GLU A 54 -4.67 6.19 -17.51
C GLU A 54 -3.85 4.93 -17.90
N GLU A 55 -2.53 4.96 -17.76
CA GLU A 55 -1.66 3.79 -17.97
C GLU A 55 -1.86 2.73 -16.88
N GLU A 56 -1.91 3.15 -15.61
CA GLU A 56 -2.20 2.26 -14.49
C GLU A 56 -3.59 1.64 -14.64
N LEU A 57 -4.61 2.40 -15.03
CA LEU A 57 -5.98 1.89 -15.25
C LEU A 57 -6.06 0.79 -16.31
N LYS A 58 -5.23 0.85 -17.37
CA LYS A 58 -5.23 -0.19 -18.42
C LYS A 58 -4.83 -1.56 -17.87
N ARG A 59 -3.95 -1.58 -16.86
CA ARG A 59 -3.39 -2.78 -16.24
C ARG A 59 -4.10 -3.14 -14.92
N GLY A 60 -4.62 -2.14 -14.21
CA GLY A 60 -5.20 -2.26 -12.86
C GLY A 60 -4.17 -2.29 -11.73
N LEU A 61 -2.88 -2.13 -12.04
CA LEU A 61 -1.77 -1.99 -11.10
C LEU A 61 -0.55 -1.40 -11.83
N MET A 62 0.39 -0.82 -11.08
CA MET A 62 1.62 -0.26 -11.65
C MET A 62 2.75 -0.21 -10.62
N THR A 63 3.97 -0.51 -11.05
CA THR A 63 5.19 -0.15 -10.31
C THR A 63 5.45 1.34 -10.51
N TRP A 64 5.62 2.11 -9.44
CA TRP A 64 5.88 3.54 -9.56
C TRP A 64 7.38 3.80 -9.55
N ASP A 65 7.92 4.14 -10.73
CA ASP A 65 9.36 4.34 -10.93
C ASP A 65 9.97 5.39 -9.99
N PHE A 66 9.22 6.46 -9.68
CA PHE A 66 9.69 7.52 -8.79
C PHE A 66 9.81 7.08 -7.31
N ALA A 67 9.28 5.90 -6.97
CA ALA A 67 9.29 5.33 -5.63
C ALA A 67 9.84 3.89 -5.65
N SER A 68 10.67 3.55 -6.65
CA SER A 68 11.18 2.19 -6.82
C SER A 68 12.64 2.14 -7.23
N ASP A 69 13.39 1.25 -6.59
CA ASP A 69 14.66 0.73 -7.07
C ASP A 69 14.43 -0.42 -8.07
N SER A 70 15.40 -0.64 -8.96
CA SER A 70 15.30 -1.65 -10.03
C SER A 70 15.36 -3.10 -9.51
N ASP A 71 16.27 -3.40 -8.59
CA ASP A 71 16.44 -4.71 -7.94
C ASP A 71 16.14 -4.60 -6.44
N PRO A 72 14.86 -4.71 -6.03
CA PRO A 72 14.48 -4.47 -4.65
C PRO A 72 14.83 -5.64 -3.73
N ASP A 73 15.15 -5.31 -2.47
CA ASP A 73 15.21 -6.28 -1.39
C ASP A 73 13.82 -6.63 -0.86
N LEU A 74 12.85 -5.70 -0.99
CA LEU A 74 11.47 -5.84 -0.55
C LEU A 74 10.51 -5.03 -1.42
N VAL A 75 9.30 -5.53 -1.62
CA VAL A 75 8.22 -4.80 -2.29
C VAL A 75 7.23 -4.25 -1.27
N LEU A 76 7.00 -2.95 -1.30
CA LEU A 76 5.86 -2.31 -0.64
C LEU A 76 4.74 -2.17 -1.66
N ALA A 77 3.54 -2.60 -1.30
CA ALA A 77 2.38 -2.42 -2.15
C ALA A 77 1.22 -1.80 -1.39
N ALA A 78 0.34 -1.10 -2.09
CA ALA A 78 -0.85 -0.53 -1.47
C ALA A 78 -2.07 -0.58 -2.39
N ALA A 79 -3.25 -0.64 -1.79
CA ALA A 79 -4.53 -0.46 -2.48
C ALA A 79 -5.41 0.48 -1.65
N GLY A 80 -5.63 1.68 -2.20
CA GLY A 80 -6.43 2.74 -1.58
C GLY A 80 -5.59 3.98 -1.29
N ASP A 81 -6.24 5.13 -1.25
CA ASP A 81 -5.64 6.45 -1.04
C ASP A 81 -4.84 6.56 0.27
N TYR A 82 -5.50 6.36 1.42
CA TYR A 82 -4.81 6.41 2.73
C TYR A 82 -3.71 5.35 2.82
N MET A 83 -3.96 4.15 2.28
CA MET A 83 -3.00 3.05 2.35
C MET A 83 -1.75 3.35 1.54
N THR A 84 -1.92 3.99 0.38
CA THR A 84 -0.84 4.43 -0.50
C THR A 84 -0.02 5.52 0.16
N LYS A 85 -0.67 6.51 0.81
CA LYS A 85 0.03 7.53 1.59
C LYS A 85 0.90 6.92 2.67
N GLU A 86 0.34 6.03 3.49
CA GLU A 86 1.07 5.43 4.61
C GLU A 86 2.20 4.50 4.14
N ALA A 87 2.01 3.75 3.05
CA ALA A 87 3.06 2.94 2.46
C ALA A 87 4.23 3.79 1.91
N LEU A 88 3.94 4.91 1.24
CA LEU A 88 4.98 5.83 0.74
C LEU A 88 5.67 6.62 1.87
N ALA A 89 4.95 6.93 2.95
CA ALA A 89 5.55 7.50 4.14
C ALA A 89 6.46 6.49 4.86
N ALA A 90 6.09 5.21 4.91
CA ALA A 90 6.96 4.13 5.41
C ALA A 90 8.21 3.98 4.54
N LEU A 91 8.05 4.03 3.22
CA LEU A 91 9.18 4.01 2.27
C LEU A 91 10.15 5.17 2.55
N SER A 92 9.62 6.39 2.75
CA SER A 92 10.43 7.57 3.08
C SER A 92 11.22 7.38 4.38
N ILE A 93 10.58 6.81 5.41
CA ILE A 93 11.23 6.45 6.67
C ILE A 93 12.40 5.48 6.42
N VAL A 94 12.14 4.39 5.69
CA VAL A 94 13.16 3.36 5.44
C VAL A 94 14.34 3.96 4.66
N LYS A 95 14.08 4.77 3.63
CA LYS A 95 15.14 5.43 2.87
C LYS A 95 15.96 6.42 3.68
N GLN A 96 15.36 7.08 4.67
CA GLN A 96 16.08 7.97 5.57
C GLN A 96 16.97 7.20 6.56
N GLU A 97 16.44 6.14 7.17
CA GLU A 97 17.09 5.43 8.27
C GLU A 97 18.07 4.33 7.81
N ALA A 98 17.78 3.73 6.67
CA ALA A 98 18.51 2.61 6.10
C ALA A 98 18.50 2.71 4.56
N PRO A 99 19.18 3.72 3.98
CA PRO A 99 19.24 3.94 2.54
C PRO A 99 19.81 2.75 1.76
N GLU A 100 20.54 1.83 2.42
CA GLU A 100 21.03 0.59 1.83
C GLU A 100 19.93 -0.42 1.47
N ILE A 101 18.71 -0.26 2.00
CA ILE A 101 17.56 -1.13 1.67
C ILE A 101 16.96 -0.66 0.35
N LEU A 102 16.94 -1.57 -0.63
CA LEU A 102 16.31 -1.32 -1.92
C LEU A 102 14.83 -1.71 -1.87
N LEU A 103 13.96 -0.78 -2.25
CA LEU A 103 12.51 -0.94 -2.17
C LEU A 103 11.88 -0.73 -3.54
N ARG A 104 10.85 -1.52 -3.84
CA ARG A 104 9.96 -1.26 -4.97
C ARG A 104 8.58 -0.93 -4.44
N PHE A 105 7.94 0.09 -5.01
CA PHE A 105 6.54 0.39 -4.72
C PHE A 105 5.62 -0.06 -5.85
N VAL A 106 4.55 -0.79 -5.51
CA VAL A 106 3.49 -1.23 -6.44
C VAL A 106 2.14 -0.75 -5.94
N ASN A 107 1.47 0.10 -6.73
CA ASN A 107 0.09 0.46 -6.46
C ASN A 107 -0.87 -0.53 -7.13
N ILE A 108 -1.86 -1.00 -6.37
CA ILE A 108 -2.93 -1.89 -6.84
C ILE A 108 -4.19 -1.03 -6.98
N LEU A 109 -4.59 -0.78 -8.24
CA LEU A 109 -5.73 0.07 -8.55
C LEU A 109 -7.04 -0.73 -8.65
N GLU A 110 -7.00 -1.95 -9.19
CA GLU A 110 -8.20 -2.74 -9.50
C GLU A 110 -8.07 -4.17 -8.98
N LEU A 111 -9.13 -4.61 -8.28
CA LEU A 111 -9.37 -6.01 -7.94
C LEU A 111 -10.68 -6.47 -8.56
N GLY A 112 -10.70 -7.70 -9.06
CA GLY A 112 -11.89 -8.33 -9.62
C GLY A 112 -11.95 -9.83 -9.34
N ALA A 113 -12.93 -10.49 -9.93
CA ALA A 113 -13.05 -11.95 -9.82
C ALA A 113 -11.89 -12.73 -10.47
N ALA A 114 -11.14 -12.07 -11.37
CA ALA A 114 -9.94 -12.62 -12.02
C ALA A 114 -8.65 -12.37 -11.21
N GLY A 115 -8.76 -11.79 -10.01
CA GLY A 115 -7.63 -11.46 -9.15
C GLY A 115 -7.23 -10.00 -9.24
N ILE A 116 -5.92 -9.75 -9.31
CA ILE A 116 -5.33 -8.41 -9.38
C ILE A 116 -5.31 -7.95 -10.84
N GLY A 117 -5.64 -6.68 -11.08
CA GLY A 117 -5.60 -6.06 -12.40
C GLY A 117 -6.97 -5.92 -13.04
N ASN A 118 -6.98 -5.38 -14.26
CA ASN A 118 -8.18 -5.25 -15.08
C ASN A 118 -8.54 -6.60 -15.70
N GLN A 119 -9.82 -6.93 -15.88
CA GLN A 119 -10.22 -8.18 -16.55
C GLN A 119 -9.61 -8.42 -17.94
N ALA A 120 -9.42 -7.37 -18.74
CA ALA A 120 -8.78 -7.51 -20.05
C ALA A 120 -7.28 -7.86 -19.94
N HIS A 121 -6.69 -7.56 -18.79
CA HIS A 121 -5.29 -7.78 -18.46
C HIS A 121 -5.19 -8.36 -17.04
N ALA A 122 -5.90 -9.46 -16.78
CA ALA A 122 -5.77 -10.15 -15.50
C ALA A 122 -4.29 -10.53 -15.37
N VAL A 123 -3.66 -10.12 -14.28
CA VAL A 123 -2.23 -10.32 -14.08
C VAL A 123 -1.94 -11.81 -14.24
N THR A 124 -1.06 -12.16 -15.17
CA THR A 124 -0.59 -13.55 -15.30
C THR A 124 0.43 -13.85 -14.22
N MET A 125 0.82 -15.12 -14.05
CA MET A 125 1.88 -15.46 -13.09
C MET A 125 3.22 -14.76 -13.43
N ASP A 126 3.57 -14.69 -14.72
CA ASP A 126 4.80 -14.03 -15.16
C ASP A 126 4.75 -12.51 -14.90
N ASP A 127 3.60 -11.88 -15.15
CA ASP A 127 3.37 -10.48 -14.80
C ASP A 127 3.45 -10.27 -13.28
N PHE A 128 2.89 -11.19 -12.50
CA PHE A 128 2.88 -11.12 -11.05
C PHE A 128 4.30 -11.12 -10.47
N GLU A 129 5.17 -12.00 -10.94
CA GLU A 129 6.59 -12.01 -10.56
C GLU A 129 7.31 -10.73 -11.01
N ALA A 130 6.94 -10.15 -12.15
CA ALA A 130 7.51 -8.88 -12.59
C ALA A 130 7.21 -7.71 -11.62
N TYR A 131 5.99 -7.65 -11.06
CA TYR A 131 5.62 -6.63 -10.08
C TYR A 131 6.16 -6.94 -8.68
N PHE A 132 5.86 -8.14 -8.17
CA PHE A 132 6.03 -8.51 -6.77
C PHE A 132 7.28 -9.35 -6.49
N THR A 133 8.14 -9.54 -7.49
CA THR A 133 9.30 -10.44 -7.49
C THR A 133 8.91 -11.91 -7.30
N LYS A 134 9.87 -12.79 -7.58
CA LYS A 134 9.71 -14.24 -7.41
C LYS A 134 9.88 -14.68 -5.95
N ASP A 135 10.81 -14.05 -5.24
CA ASP A 135 11.36 -14.57 -3.98
C ASP A 135 11.46 -13.53 -2.85
N LYS A 136 11.31 -12.22 -3.13
CA LYS A 136 11.45 -11.18 -2.11
C LYS A 136 10.20 -11.07 -1.24
N PRO A 137 10.35 -10.67 0.04
CA PRO A 137 9.22 -10.33 0.88
C PRO A 137 8.40 -9.17 0.26
N VAL A 138 7.11 -9.22 0.50
CA VAL A 138 6.14 -8.22 0.04
C VAL A 138 5.24 -7.84 1.21
N ILE A 139 5.15 -6.55 1.49
CA ILE A 139 4.21 -6.01 2.48
C ILE A 139 3.15 -5.24 1.72
N VAL A 140 1.89 -5.62 1.90
CA VAL A 140 0.75 -4.97 1.25
C VAL A 140 -0.08 -4.22 2.27
N ASN A 141 -0.31 -2.92 2.04
CA ASN A 141 -1.23 -2.11 2.82
C ASN A 141 -2.58 -2.00 2.09
N PHE A 142 -3.61 -2.65 2.61
CA PHE A 142 -4.88 -2.82 1.91
C PHE A 142 -6.05 -2.15 2.63
N HIS A 143 -6.87 -1.41 1.88
CA HIS A 143 -8.02 -0.70 2.46
C HIS A 143 -9.05 -1.63 3.14
N GLY A 144 -9.23 -2.84 2.60
CA GLY A 144 -10.20 -3.81 3.12
C GLY A 144 -9.61 -4.78 4.13
N TYR A 145 -10.36 -5.85 4.40
CA TYR A 145 -9.89 -6.94 5.26
C TYR A 145 -8.72 -7.70 4.61
N PRO A 146 -7.60 -7.93 5.34
CA PRO A 146 -6.45 -8.68 4.82
C PRO A 146 -6.80 -10.04 4.22
N GLN A 147 -7.78 -10.75 4.80
CA GLN A 147 -8.24 -12.05 4.35
C GLN A 147 -8.73 -12.02 2.89
N THR A 148 -9.34 -10.91 2.47
CA THR A 148 -9.84 -10.74 1.10
C THR A 148 -8.68 -10.77 0.11
N LEU A 149 -7.62 -10.02 0.37
CA LEU A 149 -6.46 -9.98 -0.52
C LEU A 149 -5.63 -11.27 -0.43
N LYS A 150 -5.51 -11.87 0.76
CA LYS A 150 -4.84 -13.18 0.93
C LYS A 150 -5.49 -14.27 0.09
N GLN A 151 -6.82 -14.28 -0.05
CA GLN A 151 -7.52 -15.19 -0.95
C GLN A 151 -7.14 -14.97 -2.42
N VAL A 152 -7.02 -13.72 -2.86
CA VAL A 152 -6.58 -13.40 -4.22
C VAL A 152 -5.12 -13.80 -4.46
N LEU A 153 -4.24 -13.54 -3.50
CA LEU A 153 -2.81 -13.86 -3.59
C LEU A 153 -2.53 -15.36 -3.65
N PHE A 154 -3.42 -16.18 -3.07
CA PHE A 154 -3.31 -17.63 -3.10
C PHE A 154 -3.28 -18.19 -4.54
N ASP A 155 -4.08 -17.59 -5.44
CA ASP A 155 -4.17 -18.03 -6.84
C ASP A 155 -2.88 -17.76 -7.65
N TYR A 156 -2.02 -16.86 -7.16
CA TYR A 156 -0.71 -16.54 -7.73
C TYR A 156 0.44 -17.36 -7.13
N GLY A 157 0.13 -18.43 -6.40
CA GLY A 157 1.15 -19.18 -5.66
C GLY A 157 1.87 -18.32 -4.61
N GLY A 158 1.30 -17.17 -4.23
CA GLY A 158 1.81 -16.32 -3.17
C GLY A 158 1.75 -17.11 -1.86
N SER A 159 2.91 -17.53 -1.36
CA SER A 159 2.97 -18.21 -0.08
C SER A 159 2.72 -17.20 1.05
N SER A 160 2.07 -17.66 2.12
CA SER A 160 1.94 -16.90 3.37
C SER A 160 3.28 -16.53 4.00
N GLU A 161 4.38 -17.10 3.50
CA GLU A 161 5.73 -16.86 4.02
C GLU A 161 6.34 -15.56 3.46
N ARG A 162 5.99 -15.17 2.21
CA ARG A 162 6.56 -13.95 1.60
C ARG A 162 5.63 -12.74 1.60
N PHE A 163 4.31 -12.93 1.65
CA PHE A 163 3.34 -11.85 1.68
C PHE A 163 2.83 -11.56 3.09
N SER A 164 3.12 -10.37 3.60
CA SER A 164 2.41 -9.77 4.72
C SER A 164 1.32 -8.84 4.19
N VAL A 165 0.12 -8.92 4.75
CA VAL A 165 -1.01 -8.07 4.34
C VAL A 165 -1.58 -7.39 5.56
N HIS A 166 -1.42 -6.07 5.59
CA HIS A 166 -2.07 -5.15 6.52
C HIS A 166 -3.38 -4.66 5.94
N GLY A 167 -4.32 -4.33 6.81
CA GLY A 167 -5.61 -3.80 6.42
C GLY A 167 -6.54 -3.69 7.61
N TYR A 168 -7.83 -3.50 7.34
CA TYR A 168 -8.80 -3.33 8.42
C TYR A 168 -8.98 -4.61 9.24
N ILE A 169 -8.78 -4.51 10.56
CA ILE A 169 -8.86 -5.63 11.51
C ILE A 169 -9.93 -5.40 12.60
N GLU A 170 -10.99 -4.65 12.28
CA GLU A 170 -12.10 -4.34 13.21
C GLU A 170 -11.66 -3.54 14.44
N ASN A 171 -10.56 -2.80 14.36
CA ASN A 171 -10.11 -1.94 15.45
C ASN A 171 -10.31 -0.47 15.10
N GLY A 172 -11.28 0.16 15.76
CA GLY A 172 -11.61 1.56 15.54
C GLY A 172 -12.45 2.16 16.66
N SER A 173 -12.40 3.48 16.77
CA SER A 173 -13.27 4.28 17.63
C SER A 173 -13.34 5.72 17.09
N THR A 174 -14.01 6.62 17.81
CA THR A 174 -13.86 8.06 17.54
C THR A 174 -12.46 8.49 17.98
N THR A 175 -11.59 8.79 17.03
CA THR A 175 -10.19 9.16 17.26
C THR A 175 -9.65 9.96 16.06
N THR A 176 -8.36 10.31 16.09
CA THR A 176 -7.68 11.07 15.02
C THR A 176 -7.45 10.20 13.77
N PRO A 177 -7.31 10.80 12.57
CA PRO A 177 -7.13 10.05 11.32
C PRO A 177 -5.96 9.06 11.33
N PHE A 178 -4.80 9.45 11.85
CA PHE A 178 -3.63 8.56 11.92
C PHE A 178 -3.78 7.50 13.02
N ASP A 179 -4.41 7.80 14.16
CA ASP A 179 -4.70 6.78 15.17
C ASP A 179 -5.59 5.65 14.62
N MET A 180 -6.48 5.95 13.67
CA MET A 180 -7.24 4.92 12.98
C MET A 180 -6.33 3.94 12.20
N GLN A 181 -5.24 4.44 11.61
CA GLN A 181 -4.24 3.60 10.95
C GLN A 181 -3.42 2.80 11.95
N VAL A 182 -2.96 3.46 13.03
CA VAL A 182 -2.21 2.84 14.13
C VAL A 182 -2.95 1.65 14.74
N ARG A 183 -4.25 1.79 15.00
CA ARG A 183 -5.09 0.72 15.53
C ARG A 183 -5.21 -0.50 14.63
N ASN A 184 -5.11 -0.30 13.32
CA ASN A 184 -5.19 -1.35 12.31
C ASN A 184 -3.81 -1.81 11.83
N LEU A 185 -2.72 -1.26 12.41
CA LEU A 185 -1.34 -1.53 12.03
C LEU A 185 -1.05 -1.14 10.57
N THR A 186 -1.85 -0.26 9.96
CA THR A 186 -1.73 0.16 8.55
C THR A 186 -0.96 1.48 8.39
N ASP A 187 -0.48 2.06 9.49
CA ASP A 187 0.29 3.30 9.50
C ASP A 187 1.76 3.08 9.11
N ARG A 188 2.39 4.18 8.70
CA ARG A 188 3.79 4.20 8.28
C ARG A 188 4.80 3.63 9.27
N TYR A 189 4.54 3.70 10.59
CA TYR A 189 5.51 3.24 11.58
C TYR A 189 5.48 1.72 11.70
N HIS A 190 4.31 1.10 11.81
CA HIS A 190 4.21 -0.37 11.78
C HIS A 190 4.76 -0.96 10.49
N LEU A 191 4.45 -0.34 9.34
CA LEU A 191 4.99 -0.78 8.05
C LEU A 191 6.53 -0.68 8.00
N ALA A 192 7.11 0.43 8.47
CA ALA A 192 8.56 0.60 8.51
C ALA A 192 9.26 -0.41 9.45
N ILE A 193 8.67 -0.66 10.62
CA ILE A 193 9.15 -1.69 11.56
C ILE A 193 9.16 -3.05 10.88
N GLU A 194 8.09 -3.45 10.18
CA GLU A 194 8.07 -4.72 9.47
C GLU A 194 9.15 -4.77 8.37
N VAL A 195 9.37 -3.69 7.62
CA VAL A 195 10.48 -3.64 6.65
C VAL A 195 11.82 -3.93 7.33
N PHE A 196 12.12 -3.28 8.46
CA PHE A 196 13.38 -3.51 9.17
C PHE A 196 13.51 -4.95 9.69
N GLU A 197 12.43 -5.56 10.16
CA GLU A 197 12.41 -6.96 10.58
C GLU A 197 12.65 -7.93 9.42
N GLN A 198 12.02 -7.69 8.27
CA GLN A 198 12.23 -8.50 7.06
C GLN A 198 13.66 -8.36 6.56
N MET A 199 14.22 -7.15 6.59
CA MET A 199 15.60 -6.90 6.16
C MET A 199 16.63 -7.47 7.13
N LEU A 200 16.34 -7.53 8.43
CA LEU A 200 17.14 -8.30 9.39
C LEU A 200 17.15 -9.80 9.03
N ARG A 201 15.98 -10.39 8.79
CA ARG A 201 15.86 -11.82 8.42
C ARG A 201 16.58 -12.15 7.11
N ALA A 202 16.55 -11.23 6.16
CA ALA A 202 17.26 -11.33 4.88
C ALA A 202 18.78 -11.05 4.98
N GLY A 203 19.30 -10.69 6.16
CA GLY A 203 20.72 -10.35 6.36
C GLY A 203 21.14 -9.01 5.73
N LYS A 204 20.17 -8.16 5.38
CA LYS A 204 20.38 -6.83 4.78
C LYS A 204 20.57 -5.73 5.84
N LEU A 205 20.15 -6.00 7.08
CA LEU A 205 20.30 -5.09 8.21
C LEU A 205 20.98 -5.81 9.38
N SER A 206 21.86 -5.12 10.11
CA SER A 206 22.48 -5.70 11.31
C SER A 206 21.46 -5.78 12.46
N THR A 207 21.62 -6.79 13.33
CA THR A 207 20.76 -6.97 14.52
C THR A 207 20.70 -5.71 15.39
N GLU A 208 21.83 -5.05 15.59
CA GLU A 208 21.91 -3.82 16.38
C GLU A 208 21.13 -2.66 15.74
N LYS A 209 21.30 -2.46 14.42
CA LYS A 209 20.59 -1.39 13.69
C LYS A 209 19.09 -1.64 13.65
N ALA A 210 18.67 -2.89 13.37
CA ALA A 210 17.27 -3.28 13.39
C ALA A 210 16.63 -3.05 14.77
N ALA A 211 17.26 -3.52 15.85
CA ALA A 211 16.75 -3.35 17.21
C ALA A 211 16.61 -1.86 17.61
N ARG A 212 17.58 -1.03 17.22
CA ARG A 212 17.51 0.42 17.44
C ARG A 212 16.33 1.04 16.70
N LEU A 213 16.17 0.75 15.40
CA LEU A 213 15.10 1.31 14.58
C LEU A 213 13.72 0.87 15.08
N ASN A 214 13.54 -0.42 15.40
CA ASN A 214 12.28 -0.91 15.98
C ASN A 214 11.96 -0.16 17.28
N THR A 215 12.92 -0.04 18.19
CA THR A 215 12.74 0.72 19.44
C THR A 215 12.35 2.17 19.18
N THR A 216 12.98 2.83 18.21
CA THR A 216 12.67 4.22 17.83
C THR A 216 11.24 4.39 17.33
N TYR A 217 10.76 3.53 16.43
CA TYR A 217 9.42 3.66 15.87
C TYR A 217 8.31 3.15 16.80
N GLU A 218 8.59 2.15 17.64
CA GLU A 218 7.72 1.81 18.77
C GLU A 218 7.58 2.97 19.76
N GLN A 219 8.66 3.72 20.00
CA GLN A 219 8.61 4.92 20.84
C GLN A 219 7.76 6.01 20.19
N LYS A 220 7.88 6.23 18.87
CA LYS A 220 7.01 7.17 18.13
C LYS A 220 5.52 6.80 18.23
N LEU A 221 5.18 5.51 18.18
CA LEU A 221 3.80 5.04 18.37
C LEU A 221 3.26 5.34 19.79
N ARG A 222 4.11 5.18 20.82
CA ARG A 222 3.76 5.55 22.20
C ARG A 222 3.57 7.06 22.36
N GLU A 223 4.50 7.84 21.83
CA GLU A 223 4.45 9.31 21.86
C GLU A 223 3.21 9.84 21.14
N HIS A 224 2.88 9.30 19.97
CA HIS A 224 1.65 9.60 19.25
C HIS A 224 0.41 9.30 20.10
N SER A 225 0.34 8.10 20.69
CA SER A 225 -0.79 7.70 21.54
C SER A 225 -0.98 8.61 22.76
N GLU A 226 0.11 9.12 23.35
CA GLU A 226 0.08 10.09 24.43
C GLU A 226 -0.37 11.47 23.93
N TYR A 227 0.19 11.92 22.80
CA TYR A 227 -0.10 13.21 22.18
C TYR A 227 -1.60 13.36 21.87
N ILE A 228 -2.21 12.40 21.17
CA ILE A 228 -3.62 12.49 20.76
C ILE A 228 -4.58 12.50 21.96
N ARG A 229 -4.20 11.87 23.10
CA ARG A 229 -5.03 11.88 24.32
C ARG A 229 -5.04 13.25 24.99
N VAL A 230 -3.95 13.99 24.87
CA VAL A 230 -3.81 15.34 25.45
C VAL A 230 -4.38 16.40 24.50
N HIS A 231 -4.11 16.28 23.20
CA HIS A 231 -4.37 17.33 22.22
C HIS A 231 -5.59 17.10 21.33
N GLY A 232 -6.06 15.85 21.20
CA GLY A 232 -7.21 15.50 20.37
C GLY A 232 -7.00 15.65 18.86
N VAL A 233 -5.75 15.87 18.42
CA VAL A 233 -5.35 16.01 17.02
C VAL A 233 -4.07 15.22 16.77
N ASP A 234 -3.83 14.81 15.52
CA ASP A 234 -2.55 14.21 15.15
C ASP A 234 -1.44 15.27 15.19
N PRO A 235 -0.19 14.89 15.52
CA PRO A 235 0.90 15.85 15.55
C PRO A 235 1.30 16.34 14.15
N ASP A 236 1.89 17.53 14.09
CA ASP A 236 2.24 18.21 12.83
C ASP A 236 3.15 17.39 11.90
N ASP A 237 4.03 16.53 12.44
CA ASP A 237 4.90 15.69 11.63
C ASP A 237 4.13 14.61 10.84
N ILE A 238 2.93 14.25 11.29
CA ILE A 238 1.99 13.38 10.58
C ILE A 238 1.15 14.18 9.57
N GLU A 239 0.52 15.26 10.04
CA GLU A 239 -0.43 16.07 9.26
C GLU A 239 0.26 16.85 8.12
N LEU A 240 1.46 17.37 8.37
CA LEU A 240 2.21 18.17 7.41
C LEU A 240 3.24 17.35 6.62
N TRP A 241 3.21 16.02 6.74
CA TRP A 241 4.10 15.17 5.97
C TRP A 241 3.86 15.36 4.46
N GLN A 242 4.96 15.50 3.72
CA GLN A 242 4.94 15.62 2.28
C GLN A 242 5.97 14.67 1.67
N TRP A 243 5.58 14.04 0.56
CA TRP A 243 6.50 13.24 -0.23
C TRP A 243 7.66 14.10 -0.73
N LYS A 244 8.87 13.65 -0.45
CA LYS A 244 10.10 14.23 -1.00
C LYS A 244 10.73 13.16 -1.88
N PRO A 245 10.87 13.40 -3.19
CA PRO A 245 11.61 12.50 -4.06
C PRO A 245 13.00 12.27 -3.45
N THR A 246 13.27 11.05 -3.02
CA THR A 246 14.62 10.70 -2.55
C THR A 246 15.47 10.55 -3.81
N ALA A 247 16.67 11.13 -3.84
CA ALA A 247 17.59 10.87 -4.94
C ALA A 247 17.91 9.37 -4.93
N LEU A 248 17.38 8.64 -5.91
CA LEU A 248 17.73 7.24 -6.19
C LEU A 248 19.18 7.17 -6.69
#